data_AF-A0A519EXB8-F1
#
_entry.id   AF-A0A519EXB8-F1
#
_cell.length_a   1.000
_cell.length_b   1.000
_cell.length_c   1.000
_cell.angle_alpha   90.00
_cell.angle_beta   90.00
_cell.angle_gamma   90.00
#
_symmetry.space_group_name_H-M   'P 1'
#
loop_
_entity.id
_entity.type
_entity.pdbx_description
1 polymer ?
#
loop_
_entity_poly.entity_id
_entity_poly.type
_entity_poly.pdbx_seq_one_letter_code
_entity_poly.pdbx_strand_id
1 'polypeptide(L)' 'MFKINSGDHPLMRRKRKAVPKTPRDRQDRVSVVRLATADFDRCLDVAVDRTTSLMSLAPVGVFQARPLASAHAKLD' A
#
# COMPACT_ATOMS: atom_id res chain seq x y z
N MET A 1 1.50 -0.58 -11.52
CA MET A 1 1.13 -1.01 -10.15
C MET A 1 0.40 0.12 -9.46
N PHE A 2 -0.89 -0.06 -9.16
CA PHE A 2 -1.71 0.99 -8.55
C PHE A 2 -1.39 1.16 -7.07
N LYS A 3 -1.38 2.42 -6.62
CA LYS A 3 -1.10 2.81 -5.25
C LYS A 3 -2.22 3.71 -4.75
N ILE A 4 -2.58 3.55 -3.49
CA ILE A 4 -3.58 4.35 -2.79
C ILE A 4 -2.96 4.98 -1.54
N ASN A 5 -3.47 6.15 -1.14
CA ASN A 5 -3.07 6.78 0.12
C ASN A 5 -3.33 5.82 1.29
N SER A 6 -2.37 5.77 2.23
CA SER A 6 -2.37 4.85 3.36
C SER A 6 -1.91 5.53 4.65
N GLY A 7 -2.13 6.84 4.75
CA GLY A 7 -1.75 7.66 5.90
C GLY A 7 -2.26 7.11 7.24
N ASP A 8 -3.50 6.62 7.23
CA ASP A 8 -4.15 6.00 8.40
C ASP A 8 -3.92 4.50 8.54
N HIS A 9 -3.34 3.83 7.52
CA HIS A 9 -3.14 2.39 7.56
C HIS A 9 -2.16 1.99 8.69
N PRO A 10 -2.54 1.09 9.63
CA PRO A 10 -1.77 0.82 10.86
C PRO A 10 -0.32 0.38 10.64
N LEU A 11 -0.05 -0.31 9.52
CA LEU A 11 1.30 -0.77 9.15
C LEU A 11 2.05 0.25 8.29
N MET A 12 1.42 0.89 7.30
CA MET A 12 2.14 1.78 6.37
C MET A 12 2.59 3.06 7.06
N ARG A 13 1.82 3.52 8.04
CA ARG A 13 2.18 4.66 8.90
C ARG A 13 3.48 4.48 9.69
N ARG A 14 3.97 3.24 9.85
CA ARG A 14 5.22 2.94 10.55
C ARG A 14 6.43 2.93 9.62
N LYS A 15 6.23 2.77 8.30
CA LYS A 15 7.32 2.59 7.33
C LYS A 15 8.08 3.87 6.99
N ARG A 16 7.44 5.04 7.12
CA ARG A 16 8.04 6.35 6.81
C ARG A 16 7.85 7.31 7.98
N LYS A 17 8.89 8.08 8.26
CA LYS A 17 8.85 9.18 9.23
C LYS A 17 7.73 10.15 8.84
N ALA A 18 6.94 10.57 9.82
CA ALA A 18 5.88 11.53 9.57
C ALA A 18 6.47 12.89 9.20
N VAL A 19 5.86 13.55 8.21
CA VAL A 19 6.16 14.93 7.88
C VAL A 19 5.47 15.83 8.92
N PRO A 20 6.22 16.68 9.65
CA PRO A 20 5.63 17.58 10.63
C PRO A 20 4.58 18.51 10.00
N LYS A 21 3.51 18.81 10.74
CA LYS A 21 2.43 19.73 10.31
C LYS A 21 1.63 19.28 9.09
N THR A 22 1.83 18.05 8.58
CA THR A 22 1.02 17.47 7.50
C THR A 22 -0.08 16.56 8.07
N PRO A 23 -1.36 16.77 7.72
CA PRO A 23 -2.47 15.88 8.08
C PRO A 23 -2.24 14.44 7.65
N ARG A 24 -2.86 13.46 8.33
CA ARG A 24 -2.60 12.02 8.10
C ARG A 24 -2.90 11.59 6.67
N ASP A 25 -4.02 12.03 6.13
CA ASP A 25 -4.47 11.82 4.74
C ASP A 25 -3.56 12.49 3.70
N ARG A 26 -2.68 13.41 4.11
CA ARG A 26 -1.73 14.10 3.22
C ARG A 26 -0.28 13.67 3.43
N GLN A 27 -0.03 12.73 4.33
CA GLN A 27 1.29 12.12 4.48
C GLN A 27 1.61 11.33 3.20
N ASP A 28 2.84 11.45 2.69
CA ASP A 28 3.32 10.64 1.56
C ASP A 28 3.55 9.18 1.99
N ARG A 29 2.44 8.48 2.17
CA ARG A 29 2.34 7.10 2.60
C ARG A 29 1.42 6.39 1.65
N VAL A 30 1.99 5.51 0.84
CA VAL A 30 1.24 4.76 -0.17
C VAL A 30 1.24 3.27 0.16
N SER A 31 0.08 2.64 -0.03
CA SER A 31 -0.06 1.19 -0.08
C SER A 31 -0.35 0.75 -1.50
N VAL A 32 0.00 -0.48 -1.80
CA VAL A 32 -0.40 -1.17 -3.03
C VAL A 32 -1.89 -1.53 -2.93
N VAL A 33 -2.64 -1.37 -4.02
CA VAL A 33 -4.00 -1.92 -4.14
C VAL A 33 -3.89 -3.43 -4.34
N ARG A 34 -4.44 -4.21 -3.41
CA ARG A 34 -4.49 -5.66 -3.51
C ARG A 34 -5.87 -6.05 -4.04
N LEU A 35 -5.90 -6.90 -5.05
CA LEU A 35 -7.12 -7.52 -5.56
C LEU A 35 -7.31 -8.88 -4.89
N ALA A 36 -8.56 -9.25 -4.60
CA ALA A 36 -8.88 -10.65 -4.35
C ALA A 36 -8.74 -11.43 -5.65
N THR A 37 -8.41 -12.73 -5.57
CA THR A 37 -8.26 -13.57 -6.77
C THR A 37 -9.53 -13.58 -7.61
N ALA A 38 -10.71 -13.55 -6.98
CA ALA A 38 -11.99 -13.49 -7.67
C ALA A 38 -12.23 -12.19 -8.47
N ASP A 39 -11.49 -11.12 -8.16
CA ASP A 39 -11.62 -9.83 -8.86
C ASP A 39 -10.60 -9.66 -9.99
N PHE A 40 -9.79 -10.69 -10.32
CA PHE A 40 -8.77 -10.57 -11.37
C PHE A 40 -9.39 -10.34 -12.74
N ASP A 41 -10.32 -11.18 -13.16
CA ASP A 41 -11.00 -11.04 -14.45
C ASP A 41 -11.77 -9.71 -14.50
N ARG A 42 -12.49 -9.40 -13.42
CA ARG A 42 -13.16 -8.11 -13.28
C ARG A 42 -12.20 -6.93 -13.43
N CYS A 43 -11.00 -6.99 -12.87
CA CYS A 43 -10.02 -5.92 -12.97
C CYS A 43 -9.49 -5.74 -14.40
N LEU A 44 -9.42 -6.82 -15.18
CA LEU A 44 -8.95 -6.77 -16.57
C LEU A 44 -10.04 -6.22 -17.50
N ASP A 45 -11.31 -6.44 -17.17
CA ASP A 45 -12.45 -6.10 -18.04
C ASP A 45 -13.21 -4.82 -17.62
N VAL A 46 -12.93 -4.27 -16.43
CA VAL A 46 -13.68 -3.11 -15.92
C VAL A 46 -13.36 -1.84 -16.73
N ALA A 47 -14.41 -1.12 -17.12
CA ALA A 47 -14.27 0.22 -17.67
C ALA A 47 -13.59 1.18 -16.66
N VAL A 48 -12.81 2.13 -17.17
CA VAL A 48 -11.98 3.03 -16.35
C VAL A 48 -12.79 3.81 -15.31
N ASP A 49 -14.02 4.20 -15.66
CA ASP A 49 -14.95 4.92 -14.78
C ASP A 49 -15.40 4.08 -13.57
N ARG A 50 -15.27 2.75 -13.63
CA ARG A 50 -15.66 1.81 -12.57
C ARG A 50 -14.48 1.24 -11.79
N THR A 51 -13.23 1.52 -12.20
CA THR A 51 -12.01 0.99 -11.55
C THR A 51 -11.87 1.44 -10.09
N THR A 52 -12.41 2.61 -9.72
CA THR A 52 -12.37 3.12 -8.34
C THR A 52 -13.02 2.17 -7.33
N SER A 53 -14.01 1.37 -7.76
CA SER A 53 -14.64 0.35 -6.92
C SER A 53 -13.70 -0.78 -6.49
N LEU A 54 -12.61 -1.00 -7.22
CA LEU A 54 -11.58 -1.98 -6.91
C LEU A 54 -10.45 -1.40 -6.03
N MET A 55 -10.44 -0.07 -5.82
CA MET A 55 -9.38 0.62 -5.10
C MET A 55 -9.71 0.73 -3.61
N SER A 56 -9.31 -0.29 -2.84
CA SER A 56 -9.43 -0.28 -1.38
C SER A 56 -8.11 -0.59 -0.68
N LEU A 57 -7.95 -0.07 0.54
CA LEU A 57 -6.84 -0.43 1.41
C LEU A 57 -7.04 -1.86 1.92
N ALA A 58 -6.07 -2.73 1.64
CA ALA A 58 -6.06 -4.05 2.24
C ALA A 58 -5.99 -3.96 3.77
N PRO A 59 -6.72 -4.79 4.53
CA PRO A 59 -6.62 -4.84 5.99
C PRO A 59 -5.20 -5.17 6.45
N VAL A 60 -4.79 -4.66 7.62
CA VAL A 60 -3.43 -4.88 8.13
C VAL A 60 -3.08 -6.36 8.30
N GLY A 61 -4.05 -7.21 8.67
CA GLY A 61 -3.85 -8.64 8.90
C GLY A 61 -3.49 -9.45 7.63
N VAL A 62 -3.65 -8.87 6.46
CA VAL A 62 -3.21 -9.46 5.19
C VAL A 62 -1.68 -9.42 5.02
N PHE A 63 -1.01 -8.49 5.69
CA PHE A 63 0.42 -8.26 5.50
C PHE A 63 1.25 -8.99 6.55
N GLN A 64 2.20 -9.79 6.09
CA GLN A 64 3.29 -10.31 6.92
C GLN A 64 4.56 -9.48 6.67
N ALA A 65 4.75 -8.41 7.45
CA ALA A 65 5.92 -7.54 7.31
C ALA A 65 7.04 -7.95 8.28
N ARG A 66 8.27 -8.02 7.78
CA ARG A 66 9.50 -8.23 8.58
C ARG A 66 10.58 -7.26 8.14
N PRO A 67 11.46 -6.80 9.05
CA PRO A 67 12.70 -6.14 8.64
C PRO A 67 13.49 -7.09 7.75
N LEU A 68 13.99 -6.57 6.62
CA LEU A 68 15.01 -7.28 5.87
C LEU A 68 16.35 -6.98 6.54
N ALA A 69 17.15 -8.00 6.81
CA ALA A 69 18.54 -7.78 7.21
C ALA A 69 19.17 -6.90 6.14
N SER A 70 19.69 -5.74 6.54
CA SER A 70 20.32 -4.80 5.60
C SER A 70 21.42 -5.54 4.85
N ALA A 71 21.33 -5.57 3.51
CA ALA A 71 22.43 -5.99 2.64
C ALA A 71 23.55 -4.93 2.72
N HIS A 72 24.20 -4.88 3.88
CA HIS A 72 25.48 -4.22 4.12
C HIS A 72 26.42 -5.27 4.74
N ALA A 73 26.42 -6.48 4.18
CA ALA A 73 27.66 -7.26 4.17
C ALA A 73 28.53 -6.59 3.12
N LYS A 74 29.56 -5.85 3.55
CA LYS A 74 30.64 -5.45 2.65
C LYS A 74 31.14 -6.73 1.97
N LEU A 75 31.08 -6.78 0.65
CA LEU A 75 31.98 -7.63 -0.10
C LEU A 75 33.34 -6.94 0.01
N ASP A 76 34.23 -7.60 0.76
CA ASP A 76 35.69 -7.42 0.87
C ASP A 76 36.28 -6.00 0.79
#